data_AF-A0A3L7T5N4-F1
#
_entry.id   AF-A0A3L7T5N4-F1
#
_cell.length_a   1.000
_cell.length_b   1.000
_cell.length_c   1.000
_cell.angle_alpha   90.00
_cell.angle_beta   90.00
_cell.angle_gamma   90.00
#
_symmetry.space_group_name_H-M   'P 1'
#
loop_
_entity.id
_entity.type
_entity.pdbx_description
1 polymer ?
#
loop_
_entity_poly.entity_id
_entity_poly.type
_entity_poly.pdbx_seq_one_letter_code
_entity_poly.pdbx_strand_id
1 'polypeptide(L)'
;MGSEANISDVAALEDFRRALIRFREDMGIAIAEADSEIKSTFIWLERDRVLHWRRAVPRLEEELTSAKLAVLRKEMQTMGTGQRPSTIDERKTVDRMKRKVEGARDRLECTRRWIGTLQRDISLFKGAMSPVSSLIDRDMPDAIIRLRNMTLALEAYLATPTVGLAEQVERARAKVASMRRAGEIRTAEEDAKDAAEQLELEQDERVLAAARDAALKSLGAGGKSSGGS
;
A
#
# COMPACT_ATOMS: atom_id res chain seq x y z
N MET A 1 -36.04 -24.76 17.96
CA MET A 1 -36.08 -23.29 17.93
C MET A 1 -34.70 -22.81 17.56
N GLY A 2 -34.36 -22.86 16.27
CA GLY A 2 -33.08 -22.35 15.78
C GLY A 2 -33.17 -20.84 15.79
N SER A 3 -32.32 -20.17 16.56
CA SER A 3 -32.18 -18.72 16.47
C SER A 3 -31.74 -18.40 15.05
N GLU A 4 -32.64 -17.81 14.26
CA GLU A 4 -32.27 -17.10 13.04
C GLU A 4 -31.14 -16.15 13.43
N ALA A 5 -29.94 -16.43 12.90
CA ALA A 5 -28.79 -15.60 13.13
C ALA A 5 -29.17 -14.16 12.75
N ASN A 6 -28.91 -13.22 13.64
CA ASN A 6 -29.28 -11.82 13.45
C ASN A 6 -28.34 -11.21 12.38
N ILE A 7 -28.62 -11.48 11.10
CA ILE A 7 -27.79 -11.07 9.95
C ILE A 7 -28.11 -9.60 9.59
N SER A 8 -28.06 -8.72 10.59
CA SER A 8 -28.29 -7.28 10.39
C SER A 8 -27.04 -6.50 9.99
N ASP A 9 -25.84 -7.08 10.17
CA ASP A 9 -24.59 -6.30 10.10
C ASP A 9 -23.62 -6.69 8.96
N VAL A 10 -24.14 -7.28 7.86
CA VAL A 10 -23.35 -7.39 6.62
C VAL A 10 -22.93 -6.00 6.11
N ALA A 11 -23.81 -5.00 6.29
CA ALA A 11 -23.52 -3.60 5.99
C ALA A 11 -22.39 -3.04 6.87
N ALA A 12 -22.36 -3.37 8.17
CA ALA A 12 -21.30 -2.93 9.07
C ALA A 12 -19.92 -3.51 8.72
N LEU A 13 -19.86 -4.76 8.23
CA LEU A 13 -18.61 -5.35 7.72
C LEU A 13 -18.10 -4.60 6.50
N GLU A 14 -18.98 -4.22 5.59
CA GLU A 14 -18.63 -3.46 4.39
C GLU A 14 -18.23 -2.02 4.72
N ASP A 15 -18.90 -1.38 5.68
CA ASP A 15 -18.54 -0.06 6.19
C ASP A 15 -17.19 -0.08 6.90
N PHE A 16 -16.91 -1.09 7.72
CA PHE A 16 -15.61 -1.27 8.34
C PHE A 16 -14.51 -1.51 7.29
N ARG A 17 -14.78 -2.33 6.26
CA ARG A 17 -13.84 -2.55 5.15
C ARG A 17 -13.53 -1.24 4.42
N ARG A 18 -14.55 -0.41 4.15
CA ARG A 18 -14.37 0.92 3.55
C ARG A 18 -13.57 1.86 4.45
N ALA A 19 -13.86 1.89 5.75
CA ALA A 19 -13.10 2.68 6.71
C ALA A 19 -11.63 2.24 6.79
N LEU A 20 -11.36 0.94 6.75
CA LEU A 20 -10.00 0.39 6.79
C LEU A 20 -9.20 0.72 5.52
N ILE A 21 -9.83 0.72 4.35
CA ILE A 21 -9.20 1.17 3.10
C ILE A 21 -8.78 2.64 3.20
N ARG A 22 -9.70 3.52 3.63
CA ARG A 22 -9.41 4.95 3.79
C ARG A 22 -8.31 5.19 4.81
N PHE A 23 -8.40 4.53 5.96
CA PHE A 23 -7.36 4.61 6.99
C PHE A 23 -5.99 4.19 6.46
N ARG A 24 -5.91 3.12 5.67
CA ARG A 24 -4.67 2.67 5.04
C ARG A 24 -4.09 3.72 4.10
N GLU A 25 -4.94 4.31 3.26
CA GLU A 25 -4.54 5.36 2.31
C GLU A 25 -4.04 6.62 3.05
N ASP A 26 -4.80 7.11 4.02
CA ASP A 26 -4.48 8.29 4.81
C ASP A 26 -3.17 8.10 5.60
N MET A 27 -3.00 6.95 6.25
CA MET A 27 -1.78 6.60 6.96
C MET A 27 -0.57 6.48 6.03
N GLY A 28 -0.75 5.87 4.85
CA GLY A 28 0.31 5.75 3.86
C GLY A 28 0.80 7.12 3.39
N ILE A 29 -0.12 8.05 3.12
CA ILE A 29 0.21 9.43 2.75
C ILE A 29 0.94 10.13 3.90
N ALA A 30 0.39 10.07 5.11
CA ALA A 30 0.97 10.75 6.28
C ALA A 30 2.40 10.28 6.59
N ILE A 31 2.67 8.97 6.50
CA ILE A 31 4.01 8.43 6.69
C ILE A 31 4.95 8.89 5.58
N ALA A 32 4.51 8.84 4.32
CA ALA A 32 5.33 9.26 3.18
C ALA A 32 5.68 10.75 3.24
N GLU A 33 4.75 11.61 3.66
CA GLU A 33 4.96 13.03 3.88
C GLU A 33 5.98 13.29 4.98
N ALA A 34 5.82 12.64 6.14
CA ALA A 34 6.77 12.76 7.24
C ALA A 34 8.19 12.32 6.82
N ASP A 35 8.29 11.20 6.11
CA ASP A 35 9.56 10.70 5.59
C ASP A 35 10.22 11.68 4.60
N SER A 36 9.40 12.31 3.75
CA SER A 36 9.85 13.31 2.77
C SER A 36 10.35 14.59 3.44
N GLU A 37 9.61 15.11 4.42
CA GLU A 37 9.99 16.31 5.17
C GLU A 37 11.28 16.10 5.95
N ILE A 38 11.42 14.94 6.61
CA ILE A 38 12.63 14.55 7.31
C ILE A 38 13.84 14.51 6.37
N LYS A 39 13.71 13.84 5.22
CA LYS A 39 14.79 13.75 4.21
C LYS A 39 15.15 15.12 3.65
N SER A 40 14.15 15.93 3.31
CA SER A 40 14.32 17.29 2.79
C SER A 40 15.06 18.17 3.80
N THR A 41 14.63 18.16 5.06
CA THR A 41 15.24 18.95 6.14
C THR A 41 16.69 18.52 6.38
N PHE A 42 16.96 17.20 6.38
CA PHE A 42 18.31 16.68 6.52
C PHE A 42 19.23 17.14 5.37
N ILE A 43 18.77 16.99 4.12
CA ILE A 43 19.51 17.42 2.93
C ILE A 43 19.79 18.92 2.97
N TRP A 44 18.80 19.73 3.33
CA TRP A 44 18.96 21.18 3.45
C TRP A 44 19.96 21.57 4.54
N LEU A 45 19.95 20.89 5.70
CA LEU A 45 20.95 21.12 6.75
C LEU A 45 22.37 20.77 6.25
N GLU A 46 22.52 19.59 5.67
CA GLU A 46 23.81 19.03 5.28
C GLU A 46 24.43 19.74 4.07
N ARG A 47 23.66 19.91 2.99
CA ARG A 47 24.18 20.41 1.71
C ARG A 47 24.13 21.93 1.62
N ASP A 48 23.08 22.56 2.14
CA ASP A 48 22.91 24.01 2.00
C ASP A 48 23.42 24.77 3.23
N ARG A 49 22.92 24.46 4.43
CA ARG A 49 23.16 25.30 5.61
C ARG A 49 24.59 25.22 6.13
N VAL A 50 25.17 24.03 6.21
CA VAL A 50 26.59 23.90 6.59
C VAL A 50 27.48 24.66 5.60
N LEU A 51 27.23 24.51 4.30
CA LEU A 51 28.01 25.14 3.26
C LEU A 51 27.87 26.67 3.28
N HIS A 52 26.64 27.15 3.49
CA HIS A 52 26.35 28.58 3.66
C HIS A 52 27.18 29.17 4.80
N TRP A 53 27.12 28.58 6.00
CA TRP A 53 27.87 29.10 7.15
C TRP A 53 29.38 28.93 6.99
N ARG A 54 29.86 27.82 6.41
CA ARG A 54 31.28 27.63 6.09
C ARG A 54 31.84 28.70 5.15
N ARG A 55 31.04 29.22 4.22
CA ARG A 55 31.42 30.35 3.36
C ARG A 55 31.21 31.71 4.01
N ALA A 56 30.16 31.86 4.84
CA ALA A 56 29.81 33.13 5.45
C ALA A 56 30.81 33.55 6.55
N VAL A 57 31.31 32.61 7.34
CA VAL A 57 32.27 32.89 8.43
C VAL A 57 33.54 33.60 7.92
N PRO A 58 34.32 33.05 6.96
CA PRO A 58 35.53 33.73 6.49
C PRO A 58 35.23 35.09 5.86
N ARG A 59 34.14 35.21 5.09
CA ARG A 59 33.71 36.51 4.54
C ARG A 59 33.43 37.54 5.63
N LEU A 60 32.70 37.16 6.68
CA LEU A 60 32.41 38.05 7.81
C LEU A 60 33.68 38.40 8.61
N GLU A 61 34.65 37.49 8.68
CA GLU A 61 35.96 37.75 9.28
C GLU A 61 36.76 38.77 8.47
N GLU A 62 36.74 38.69 7.13
CA GLU A 62 37.34 39.68 6.23
C GLU A 62 36.66 41.06 6.35
N GLU A 63 35.34 41.10 6.51
CA GLU A 63 34.62 42.36 6.76
C GLU A 63 34.98 42.94 8.15
N LEU A 64 35.20 42.08 9.16
CA LEU A 64 35.65 42.49 10.49
C LEU A 64 37.08 43.05 10.45
N THR A 65 38.01 42.41 9.71
CA THR A 65 39.37 42.94 9.56
C THR A 65 39.34 44.28 8.82
N SER A 66 38.53 44.41 7.77
CA SER A 66 38.31 45.68 7.06
C SER A 66 37.78 46.78 7.98
N ALA A 67 36.81 46.47 8.84
CA ALA A 67 36.28 47.43 9.82
C ALA A 67 37.34 47.86 10.85
N LYS A 68 38.19 46.93 11.31
CA LYS A 68 39.32 47.26 12.21
C LYS A 68 40.36 48.16 11.53
N LEU A 69 40.66 47.91 10.25
CA LEU A 69 41.55 48.77 9.46
C LEU A 69 40.97 50.17 9.26
N ALA A 70 39.65 50.31 9.12
CA ALA A 70 38.99 51.61 9.03
C ALA A 70 39.14 52.43 10.32
N VAL A 71 39.01 51.79 11.49
CA VAL A 71 39.32 52.41 12.80
C VAL A 71 40.75 52.93 12.82
N LEU A 72 41.73 52.08 12.49
CA LEU A 72 43.15 52.44 12.50
C LEU A 72 43.46 53.58 11.53
N ARG A 73 42.90 53.54 10.32
CA ARG A 73 43.08 54.59 9.31
C ARG A 73 42.56 55.93 9.83
N LYS A 74 41.41 55.94 10.50
CA LYS A 74 40.82 57.16 11.07
C LYS A 74 41.61 57.66 12.28
N GLU A 75 42.19 56.77 13.09
CA GLU A 75 43.08 57.14 14.19
C GLU A 75 44.41 57.76 13.71
N MET A 76 44.93 57.31 12.57
CA MET A 76 46.15 57.84 11.95
C MET A 76 45.94 59.14 11.17
N GLN A 77 44.69 59.54 10.90
CA GLN A 77 44.39 60.82 10.26
C GLN A 77 44.63 61.97 11.24
N THR A 78 45.70 62.73 11.02
CA THR A 78 45.94 63.97 11.75
C THR A 78 45.08 65.08 11.14
N MET A 79 44.17 65.67 11.91
CA MET A 79 43.48 66.88 11.49
C MET A 79 44.46 68.06 11.58
N GLY A 80 44.44 68.97 10.60
CA GLY A 80 45.37 70.13 10.53
C GLY A 80 45.34 71.06 11.76
N THR A 81 44.34 70.91 12.64
CA THR A 81 44.17 71.59 13.93
C THR A 81 44.79 70.85 15.13
N GLY A 82 45.47 69.72 14.93
CA GLY A 82 46.09 68.92 16.01
C GLY A 82 45.10 68.10 16.86
N GLN A 83 43.80 68.15 16.55
CA GLN A 83 42.78 67.34 17.23
C GLN A 83 42.68 65.92 16.65
N ARG A 84 42.49 64.94 17.53
CA ARG A 84 42.27 63.54 17.15
C ARG A 84 40.84 63.36 16.59
N PRO A 85 40.64 62.64 15.47
CA PRO A 85 39.31 62.36 14.93
C PRO A 85 38.44 61.53 15.89
N SER A 86 37.12 61.75 15.88
CA SER A 86 36.18 60.92 16.64
C SER A 86 36.04 59.53 16.01
N THR A 87 36.43 58.47 16.72
CA THR A 87 36.40 57.07 16.24
C THR A 87 35.23 56.25 16.81
N ILE A 88 34.24 56.90 17.41
CA ILE A 88 33.15 56.23 18.15
C ILE A 88 32.31 55.35 17.22
N ASP A 89 31.98 55.85 16.03
CA ASP A 89 31.09 55.14 15.09
C ASP A 89 31.78 53.95 14.42
N GLU A 90 33.07 54.06 14.11
CA GLU A 90 33.87 52.96 13.58
C GLU A 90 34.07 51.87 14.64
N ARG A 91 34.30 52.25 15.91
CA ARG A 91 34.39 51.29 17.02
C ARG A 91 33.06 50.55 17.23
N LYS A 92 31.93 51.26 17.21
CA LYS A 92 30.59 50.63 17.23
C LYS A 92 30.40 49.68 16.05
N THR A 93 30.91 50.03 14.86
CA THR A 93 30.84 49.18 13.68
C THR A 93 31.66 47.89 13.85
N VAL A 94 32.88 47.99 14.38
CA VAL A 94 33.70 46.82 14.72
C VAL A 94 32.98 45.90 15.70
N ASP A 95 32.37 46.45 16.75
CA ASP A 95 31.65 45.63 17.73
C ASP A 95 30.40 44.95 17.15
N ARG A 96 29.68 45.62 16.24
CA ARG A 96 28.60 44.98 15.46
C ARG A 96 29.13 43.82 14.61
N MET A 97 30.27 44.01 13.94
CA MET A 97 30.86 42.97 13.08
C MET A 97 31.38 41.78 13.90
N LYS A 98 31.97 42.02 15.08
CA LYS A 98 32.37 40.95 16.01
C LYS A 98 31.18 40.06 16.37
N ARG A 99 30.06 40.68 16.79
CA ARG A 99 28.82 39.94 17.13
C ARG A 99 28.28 39.12 15.96
N LYS A 100 28.39 39.65 14.72
CA LYS A 100 27.98 38.91 13.52
C LYS A 100 28.87 37.70 13.25
N VAL A 101 30.18 37.83 13.43
CA VAL A 101 31.14 36.72 13.26
C VAL A 101 30.88 35.64 14.31
N GLU A 102 30.74 36.02 15.59
CA GLU A 102 30.39 35.08 16.68
C GLU A 102 29.07 34.37 16.38
N GLY A 103 28.00 35.10 16.08
CA GLY A 103 26.71 34.50 15.75
C GLY A 103 26.75 33.57 14.54
N ALA A 104 27.60 33.85 13.53
CA ALA A 104 27.78 32.96 12.39
C ALA A 104 28.56 31.68 12.74
N ARG A 105 29.59 31.78 13.60
CA ARG A 105 30.34 30.62 14.11
C ARG A 105 29.46 29.73 14.99
N ASP A 106 28.69 30.32 15.90
CA ASP A 106 27.75 29.60 16.75
C ASP A 106 26.71 28.84 15.91
N ARG A 107 26.16 29.50 14.89
CA ARG A 107 25.20 28.85 13.96
C ARG A 107 25.85 27.71 13.18
N LEU A 108 27.11 27.83 12.76
CA LEU A 108 27.84 26.75 12.09
C LEU A 108 28.00 25.54 13.02
N GLU A 109 28.40 25.76 14.27
CA GLU A 109 28.54 24.71 15.27
C GLU A 109 27.20 24.05 15.60
N CYS A 110 26.15 24.84 15.82
CA CYS A 110 24.80 24.35 16.03
C CYS A 110 24.30 23.52 14.84
N THR A 111 24.54 23.98 13.59
CA THR A 111 24.16 23.24 12.39
C THR A 111 24.86 21.88 12.33
N ARG A 112 26.16 21.83 12.63
CA ARG A 112 26.92 20.55 12.68
C ARG A 112 26.39 19.62 13.76
N ARG A 113 26.10 20.16 14.94
CA ARG A 113 25.51 19.39 16.06
C ARG A 113 24.15 18.82 15.68
N TRP A 114 23.28 19.62 15.07
CA TRP A 114 21.95 19.21 14.64
C TRP A 114 21.99 18.15 13.55
N ILE A 115 22.95 18.18 12.62
CA ILE A 115 23.10 17.09 11.64
C ILE A 115 23.36 15.75 12.34
N GLY A 116 24.29 15.72 13.29
CA GLY A 116 24.59 14.50 14.03
C GLY A 116 23.42 14.01 14.89
N THR A 117 22.72 14.92 15.56
CA THR A 117 21.53 14.56 16.35
C THR A 117 20.38 14.09 15.46
N LEU A 118 20.07 14.84 14.39
CA LEU A 118 19.01 14.49 13.45
C LEU A 118 19.26 13.14 12.78
N GLN A 119 20.50 12.82 12.38
CA GLN A 119 20.81 11.50 11.80
C GLN A 119 20.47 10.34 12.76
N ARG A 120 20.75 10.53 14.07
CA ARG A 120 20.38 9.55 15.11
C ARG A 120 18.87 9.45 15.24
N ASP A 121 18.19 10.60 15.32
CA ASP A 121 16.73 10.66 15.51
C ASP A 121 15.99 10.09 14.30
N ILE A 122 16.48 10.30 13.08
CA ILE A 122 15.96 9.66 11.86
C ILE A 122 16.06 8.14 11.95
N SER A 123 17.18 7.62 12.45
CA SER A 123 17.37 6.18 12.61
C SER A 123 16.39 5.60 13.63
N LEU A 124 16.18 6.30 14.75
CA LEU A 124 15.21 5.92 15.78
C LEU A 124 13.77 5.98 15.25
N PHE A 125 13.41 7.04 14.54
CA PHE A 125 12.11 7.21 13.90
C PHE A 125 11.81 6.08 12.92
N LYS A 126 12.75 5.74 12.02
CA LYS A 126 12.59 4.63 11.08
C LYS A 126 12.42 3.29 11.79
N GLY A 127 13.17 3.06 12.86
CA GLY A 127 13.03 1.86 13.69
C GLY A 127 11.63 1.77 14.32
N ALA A 128 11.14 2.88 14.88
CA ALA A 128 9.82 2.95 15.50
C ALA A 128 8.66 2.85 14.49
N MET A 129 8.84 3.37 13.27
CA MET A 129 7.81 3.38 12.23
C MET A 129 7.79 2.10 11.39
N SER A 130 8.85 1.28 11.43
CA SER A 130 8.95 0.03 10.67
C SER A 130 7.76 -0.92 10.87
N PRO A 131 7.29 -1.21 12.11
CA PRO A 131 6.11 -2.05 12.33
C PRO A 131 4.83 -1.43 11.76
N VAL A 132 4.69 -0.11 11.82
CA VAL A 132 3.52 0.62 11.29
C VAL A 132 3.49 0.55 9.76
N SER A 133 4.64 0.73 9.11
CA SER A 133 4.76 0.54 7.65
C SER A 133 4.42 -0.91 7.28
N SER A 134 4.93 -1.90 8.01
CA SER A 134 4.60 -3.32 7.78
C SER A 134 3.10 -3.60 7.93
N LEU A 135 2.45 -3.00 8.93
CA LEU A 135 1.00 -3.13 9.15
C LEU A 135 0.21 -2.59 7.93
N ILE A 136 0.59 -1.42 7.42
CA ILE A 136 -0.07 -0.76 6.28
C ILE A 136 0.18 -1.51 4.97
N ASP A 137 1.40 -1.97 4.75
CA ASP A 137 1.81 -2.56 3.47
C ASP A 137 1.43 -4.04 3.34
N ARG A 138 1.38 -4.78 4.44
CA ARG A 138 1.10 -6.22 4.43
C ARG A 138 -0.21 -6.60 5.12
N ASP A 139 -0.34 -6.26 6.40
CA ASP A 139 -1.39 -6.85 7.23
C ASP A 139 -2.78 -6.24 6.94
N MET A 140 -2.84 -4.93 6.61
CA MET A 140 -4.09 -4.26 6.22
C MET A 140 -4.69 -4.77 4.90
N PRO A 141 -3.94 -4.92 3.79
CA PRO A 141 -4.45 -5.57 2.57
C PRO A 141 -5.04 -6.96 2.83
N ASP A 142 -4.36 -7.79 3.62
CA ASP A 142 -4.84 -9.12 3.98
C ASP A 142 -6.14 -9.06 4.80
N ALA A 143 -6.25 -8.10 5.72
CA ALA A 143 -7.48 -7.89 6.49
C ALA A 143 -8.63 -7.42 5.59
N ILE A 144 -8.38 -6.51 4.64
CA ILE A 144 -9.38 -6.02 3.69
C ILE A 144 -9.92 -7.17 2.81
N ILE A 145 -9.05 -8.06 2.33
CA ILE A 145 -9.45 -9.23 1.53
C ILE A 145 -10.26 -10.21 2.39
N ARG A 146 -9.85 -10.46 3.64
CA ARG A 146 -10.60 -11.32 4.56
C ARG A 146 -11.99 -10.78 4.84
N LEU A 147 -12.12 -9.49 5.12
CA LEU A 147 -13.43 -8.83 5.32
C LEU A 147 -14.31 -8.97 4.08
N ARG A 148 -13.76 -8.73 2.88
CA ARG A 148 -14.49 -8.92 1.62
C ARG A 148 -15.00 -10.35 1.47
N ASN A 149 -14.16 -11.35 1.72
CA ASN A 149 -14.54 -12.76 1.58
C ASN A 149 -15.62 -13.15 2.61
N MET A 150 -15.56 -12.61 3.83
CA MET A 150 -16.60 -12.79 4.84
C MET A 150 -17.93 -12.18 4.40
N THR A 151 -17.91 -10.95 3.87
CA THR A 151 -19.11 -10.30 3.31
C THR A 151 -19.72 -11.16 2.19
N LEU A 152 -18.92 -11.62 1.23
CA LEU A 152 -19.38 -12.47 0.12
C LEU A 152 -19.97 -13.81 0.60
N ALA A 153 -19.36 -14.43 1.62
CA ALA A 153 -19.87 -15.68 2.17
C ALA A 153 -21.23 -15.49 2.88
N LEU A 154 -21.41 -14.37 3.58
CA LEU A 154 -22.68 -14.03 4.23
C LEU A 154 -23.76 -13.67 3.20
N GLU A 155 -23.40 -12.94 2.15
CA GLU A 155 -24.30 -12.65 1.03
C GLU A 155 -24.75 -13.93 0.31
N ALA A 156 -23.82 -14.86 0.06
CA ALA A 156 -24.14 -16.15 -0.56
C ALA A 156 -25.04 -17.02 0.34
N TYR A 157 -24.82 -16.99 1.66
CA TYR A 157 -25.68 -17.67 2.63
C TYR A 157 -27.10 -17.11 2.63
N LEU A 158 -27.24 -15.77 2.60
CA LEU A 158 -28.53 -15.09 2.50
C LEU A 158 -29.23 -15.32 1.15
N ALA A 159 -28.47 -15.34 0.05
CA ALA A 159 -28.99 -15.50 -1.30
C ALA A 159 -29.40 -16.94 -1.62
N THR A 160 -28.85 -17.93 -0.90
CA THR A 160 -29.27 -19.32 -1.03
C THR A 160 -30.67 -19.43 -0.43
N PRO A 161 -31.73 -19.69 -1.23
CA PRO A 161 -33.03 -19.94 -0.66
C PRO A 161 -32.88 -21.19 0.21
N THR A 162 -32.99 -21.03 1.52
CA THR A 162 -33.27 -22.19 2.36
C THR A 162 -34.63 -22.66 1.91
N VAL A 163 -34.69 -23.62 0.98
CA VAL A 163 -35.89 -24.41 0.75
C VAL A 163 -36.20 -24.94 2.13
N GLY A 164 -37.25 -24.42 2.77
CA GLY A 164 -37.52 -24.69 4.17
C GLY A 164 -37.55 -26.20 4.36
N LEU A 165 -37.08 -26.71 5.51
CA LEU A 165 -37.15 -28.15 5.76
C LEU A 165 -38.56 -28.70 5.49
N ALA A 166 -39.60 -27.89 5.74
CA ALA A 166 -40.98 -28.17 5.35
C ALA A 166 -41.18 -28.32 3.83
N GLU A 167 -40.65 -27.42 3.01
CA GLU A 167 -40.75 -27.51 1.55
C GLU A 167 -39.86 -28.64 0.98
N GLN A 168 -38.71 -28.93 1.59
CA GLN A 168 -37.87 -30.09 1.23
C GLN A 168 -38.57 -31.41 1.58
N VAL A 169 -39.22 -31.46 2.74
CA VAL A 169 -40.03 -32.61 3.17
C VAL A 169 -41.26 -32.77 2.29
N GLU A 170 -41.94 -31.69 1.90
CA GLU A 170 -43.07 -31.75 0.96
C GLU A 170 -42.63 -32.13 -0.45
N ARG A 171 -41.48 -31.64 -0.92
CA ARG A 171 -40.91 -32.02 -2.22
C ARG A 171 -40.45 -33.49 -2.20
N ALA A 172 -39.90 -33.97 -1.09
CA ALA A 172 -39.58 -35.38 -0.88
C ALA A 172 -40.84 -36.25 -0.80
N ARG A 173 -41.88 -35.82 -0.08
CA ARG A 173 -43.19 -36.50 -0.01
C ARG A 173 -43.86 -36.57 -1.37
N ALA A 174 -43.85 -35.49 -2.14
CA ALA A 174 -44.38 -35.44 -3.51
C ALA A 174 -43.61 -36.38 -4.44
N LYS A 175 -42.28 -36.44 -4.31
CA LYS A 175 -41.44 -37.39 -5.06
C LYS A 175 -41.73 -38.86 -4.68
N VAL A 176 -41.90 -39.16 -3.39
CA VAL A 176 -42.31 -40.49 -2.91
C VAL A 176 -43.73 -40.85 -3.36
N ALA A 177 -44.66 -39.89 -3.36
CA ALA A 177 -46.03 -40.09 -3.86
C ALA A 177 -46.08 -40.28 -5.39
N SER A 178 -45.21 -39.60 -6.13
CA SER A 178 -45.00 -39.81 -7.56
C SER A 178 -44.37 -41.18 -7.84
N MET A 179 -43.39 -41.61 -7.04
CA MET A 179 -42.80 -42.95 -7.13
C MET A 179 -43.79 -44.06 -6.78
N ARG A 180 -44.67 -43.85 -5.81
CA ARG A 180 -45.76 -44.80 -5.52
C ARG A 180 -46.78 -44.88 -6.65
N ARG A 181 -47.13 -43.75 -7.27
CA ARG A 181 -47.99 -43.74 -8.47
C ARG A 181 -47.35 -44.37 -9.70
N ALA A 182 -46.02 -44.28 -9.83
CA ALA A 182 -45.28 -44.98 -10.89
C ALA A 182 -45.13 -46.50 -10.62
N GLY A 183 -45.37 -46.95 -9.39
CA GLY A 183 -45.28 -48.34 -8.96
C GLY A 183 -46.61 -49.12 -9.02
N GLU A 184 -47.71 -48.48 -9.39
CA GLU A 184 -48.98 -49.19 -9.64
C GLU A 184 -49.04 -49.64 -11.11
N ILE A 185 -48.56 -50.87 -11.32
CA ILE A 185 -48.76 -51.78 -12.46
C ILE A 185 -48.43 -51.19 -13.84
N ARG A 186 -47.14 -51.22 -14.19
CA ARG A 186 -46.76 -51.37 -15.61
C ARG A 186 -47.04 -52.81 -16.02
N THR A 187 -47.64 -52.99 -17.19
CA THR A 187 -47.83 -54.35 -17.72
C THR A 187 -46.46 -54.89 -18.12
N ALA A 188 -46.25 -56.20 -17.98
CA ALA A 188 -44.98 -56.85 -18.34
C ALA A 188 -44.56 -56.60 -19.80
N GLU A 189 -45.49 -56.17 -20.66
CA GLU A 189 -45.23 -55.78 -22.04
C GLU A 189 -44.54 -54.40 -22.17
N GLU A 190 -44.78 -53.47 -21.24
CA GLU A 190 -44.15 -52.14 -21.24
C GLU A 190 -42.70 -52.24 -20.74
N ASP A 191 -42.46 -53.01 -19.67
CA ASP A 191 -41.10 -53.25 -19.17
C ASP A 191 -40.23 -54.02 -20.19
N ALA A 192 -40.84 -54.91 -20.99
CA ALA A 192 -40.16 -55.62 -22.06
C ALA A 192 -39.82 -54.72 -23.25
N LYS A 193 -40.66 -53.73 -23.56
CA LYS A 193 -40.40 -52.73 -24.61
C LYS A 193 -39.30 -51.76 -24.20
N ASP A 194 -39.34 -51.28 -22.97
CA ASP A 194 -38.30 -50.38 -22.44
C ASP A 194 -36.93 -51.08 -22.39
N ALA A 195 -36.89 -52.38 -22.04
CA ALA A 195 -35.66 -53.16 -22.08
C ALA A 195 -35.14 -53.38 -23.52
N ALA A 196 -36.03 -53.53 -24.50
CA ALA A 196 -35.66 -53.63 -25.90
C ALA A 196 -35.12 -52.29 -26.44
N GLU A 197 -35.77 -51.18 -26.13
CA GLU A 197 -35.33 -49.83 -26.51
C GLU A 197 -33.98 -49.47 -25.86
N GLN A 198 -33.75 -49.88 -24.61
CA GLN A 198 -32.45 -49.69 -23.94
C GLN A 198 -31.33 -50.49 -24.63
N LEU A 199 -31.60 -51.72 -25.06
CA LEU A 199 -30.63 -52.52 -25.80
C LEU A 199 -30.33 -51.93 -27.18
N GLU A 200 -31.32 -51.34 -27.84
CA GLU A 200 -31.16 -50.68 -29.13
C GLU A 200 -30.30 -49.40 -28.98
N LEU A 201 -30.57 -48.60 -27.96
CA LEU A 201 -29.76 -47.41 -27.63
C LEU A 201 -28.32 -47.77 -27.26
N GLU A 202 -28.10 -48.85 -26.51
CA GLU A 202 -26.75 -49.34 -26.19
C GLU A 202 -26.00 -49.83 -27.43
N GLN A 203 -26.71 -50.42 -28.39
CA GLN A 203 -26.12 -50.83 -29.67
C GLN A 203 -25.74 -49.61 -30.52
N ASP A 204 -26.62 -48.61 -30.59
CA ASP A 204 -26.36 -47.36 -31.30
C ASP A 204 -25.19 -46.58 -30.68
N GLU A 205 -25.11 -46.52 -29.36
CA GLU A 205 -23.98 -45.88 -28.66
C GLU A 205 -22.66 -46.60 -28.94
N ARG A 206 -22.67 -47.95 -29.01
CA ARG A 206 -21.49 -48.73 -29.41
C ARG A 206 -21.09 -48.50 -30.86
N VAL A 207 -22.05 -48.36 -31.77
CA VAL A 207 -21.78 -48.04 -33.18
C VAL A 207 -21.19 -46.62 -33.31
N LEU A 208 -21.73 -45.65 -32.58
CA LEU A 208 -21.22 -44.28 -32.56
C LEU A 208 -19.81 -44.20 -31.93
N ALA A 209 -19.54 -44.96 -30.87
CA ALA A 209 -18.22 -45.07 -30.27
C ALA A 209 -17.20 -45.70 -31.24
N ALA A 210 -17.57 -46.77 -31.94
CA ALA A 210 -16.72 -47.41 -32.95
C ALA A 210 -16.44 -46.47 -34.14
N ALA A 211 -17.44 -45.70 -34.58
CA ALA A 211 -17.28 -44.70 -35.63
C ALA A 211 -16.36 -43.55 -35.20
N ARG A 212 -16.49 -43.08 -33.95
CA ARG A 212 -15.60 -42.06 -33.36
C ARG A 212 -14.15 -42.55 -33.31
N ASP A 213 -13.93 -43.78 -32.87
CA ASP A 213 -12.59 -44.34 -32.73
C ASP A 213 -11.94 -44.61 -34.11
N ALA A 214 -12.73 -45.00 -35.12
CA ALA A 214 -12.29 -45.11 -36.50
C ALA A 214 -11.90 -43.74 -37.11
N ALA A 215 -12.66 -42.68 -36.81
CA ALA A 215 -12.36 -41.32 -37.25
C ALA A 215 -11.09 -40.76 -36.57
N LEU A 216 -10.87 -41.05 -35.28
CA LEU A 216 -9.63 -40.71 -34.59
C LEU A 216 -8.42 -41.43 -35.21
N LYS A 217 -8.59 -42.68 -35.65
CA LYS A 217 -7.54 -43.46 -36.31
C LYS A 217 -7.20 -42.94 -37.71
N SER A 218 -8.16 -42.43 -38.48
CA SER A 218 -7.91 -41.81 -39.80
C SER A 218 -7.24 -40.44 -39.68
N LEU A 219 -7.57 -39.65 -38.65
CA LEU A 219 -6.90 -38.38 -38.34
C LEU A 219 -5.45 -38.59 -37.87
N GLY A 220 -5.16 -39.67 -37.13
CA GLY A 220 -3.81 -40.01 -36.69
C GLY A 220 -2.89 -40.56 -37.80
N ALA A 221 -3.45 -41.08 -38.90
CA ALA A 221 -2.67 -41.64 -40.02
C ALA A 221 -2.17 -40.56 -41.02
N GLY A 222 -2.73 -39.34 -40.99
CA GLY A 222 -2.33 -38.24 -41.89
C GLY A 222 -1.13 -37.40 -41.41
N GLY A 223 -0.63 -37.62 -40.19
CA GLY A 223 0.37 -36.76 -39.54
C GLY A 223 1.85 -37.17 -39.65
N LYS A 224 2.19 -38.24 -40.37
CA LYS A 224 3.57 -38.70 -40.56
C LYS A 224 3.92 -38.88 -42.04
N SER A 225 4.00 -37.78 -42.78
CA SER A 225 4.55 -37.77 -44.15
C SER A 225 4.87 -36.34 -44.62
N SER A 226 5.83 -35.66 -43.99
CA SER A 226 6.73 -34.69 -44.68
C SER A 226 7.86 -34.26 -43.75
N GLY A 227 9.03 -34.87 -43.93
CA GLY A 227 10.25 -34.51 -43.22
C GLY A 227 11.36 -35.48 -43.58
N GLY A 228 11.90 -35.36 -44.79
CA GLY A 228 13.01 -36.22 -45.24
C GLY A 228 13.31 -36.10 -46.72
N SER A 229 13.93 -34.99 -47.12
CA SER A 229 15.08 -34.88 -48.05
C SER A 229 15.47 -33.41 -48.18
#